data_AF-A0A6I9MX63-F1
#
_entry.id   AF-A0A6I9MX63-F1
#
_cell.length_a   1.000
_cell.length_b   1.000
_cell.length_c   1.000
_cell.angle_alpha   90.00
_cell.angle_beta   90.00
_cell.angle_gamma   90.00
#
_symmetry.space_group_name_H-M   'P 1'
#
loop_
_entity.id
_entity.type
_entity.pdbx_description
1 polymer ?
#
loop_
_entity_poly.entity_id
_entity_poly.type
_entity_poly.pdbx_seq_one_letter_code
_entity_poly.pdbx_strand_id
1 'polypeptide(L)'
;MGGTQKKKYERGSVTNYITRNKARKKLSLSLPDFRRLCILKGIYPHEPKHKKKVNKGSTAPRTFYLLKDIRFLLHEPIVGKFRDYKVFVRKLKKAYGKTEYTNVQRLKENKPTYKLDHIVKERYPSFIDALRDVDDALCMCFLFSTFARTGKCHVQTITLCRRLTVEWMNYVIASRSLRKVFISIKGIYYQAEVMGQLITWLVPYQFAHD
;
A
#
# COMPACT_ATOMS: atom_id res chain seq x y z
N MET A 1 -30.32 -38.50 -18.97
CA MET A 1 -28.88 -38.21 -18.77
C MET A 1 -28.67 -37.47 -17.44
N GLY A 2 -28.46 -38.20 -16.35
CA GLY A 2 -28.24 -37.61 -15.03
C GLY A 2 -26.79 -37.14 -14.89
N GLY A 3 -26.56 -35.82 -14.78
CA GLY A 3 -25.23 -35.28 -14.53
C GLY A 3 -24.66 -35.79 -13.21
N THR A 4 -23.37 -36.14 -13.20
CA THR A 4 -22.62 -36.60 -12.02
C THR A 4 -22.85 -35.71 -10.80
N GLN A 5 -23.06 -36.34 -9.63
CA GLN A 5 -23.27 -35.66 -8.35
C GLN A 5 -22.09 -34.71 -8.07
N LYS A 6 -22.39 -33.41 -7.96
CA LYS A 6 -21.38 -32.36 -7.77
C LYS A 6 -21.00 -32.29 -6.29
N LYS A 7 -19.70 -32.25 -6.00
CA LYS A 7 -19.22 -32.14 -4.62
C LYS A 7 -19.61 -30.79 -4.02
N LYS A 8 -19.95 -30.82 -2.72
CA LYS A 8 -20.34 -29.64 -1.95
C LYS A 8 -19.20 -28.62 -1.94
N TYR A 9 -19.53 -27.33 -2.06
CA TYR A 9 -18.59 -26.19 -2.05
C TYR A 9 -17.73 -25.99 -3.31
N GLU A 10 -17.97 -26.73 -4.38
CA GLU A 10 -17.23 -26.57 -5.65
C GLU A 10 -17.88 -25.58 -6.64
N ARG A 11 -19.09 -25.08 -6.36
CA ARG A 11 -19.80 -24.10 -7.20
C ARG A 11 -20.51 -23.02 -6.40
N GLY A 12 -20.79 -21.90 -7.07
CA GLY A 12 -21.53 -20.75 -6.54
C GLY A 12 -20.65 -19.75 -5.80
N SER A 13 -21.26 -18.92 -4.96
CA SER A 13 -20.56 -17.82 -4.25
C SER A 13 -19.32 -18.27 -3.46
N VAL A 14 -19.22 -19.54 -3.07
CA VAL A 14 -18.07 -20.10 -2.32
C VAL A 14 -16.78 -20.06 -3.13
N THR A 15 -16.83 -20.26 -4.45
CA THR A 15 -15.63 -20.24 -5.30
C THR A 15 -15.10 -18.84 -5.54
N ASN A 16 -15.93 -17.81 -5.33
CA ASN A 16 -15.56 -16.43 -5.62
C ASN A 16 -14.69 -15.81 -4.52
N TYR A 17 -14.66 -16.42 -3.33
CA TYR A 17 -13.93 -15.88 -2.19
C TYR A 17 -12.81 -16.82 -1.74
N ILE A 18 -11.76 -16.23 -1.20
CA ILE A 18 -10.63 -16.92 -0.60
C ILE A 18 -10.27 -16.27 0.73
N THR A 19 -10.08 -17.07 1.77
CA THR A 19 -9.65 -16.57 3.08
C THR A 19 -8.23 -15.99 2.99
N ARG A 20 -7.92 -14.95 3.77
CA ARG A 20 -6.59 -14.33 3.87
C ARG A 20 -5.43 -15.33 3.96
N ASN A 21 -5.56 -16.34 4.83
CA ASN A 21 -4.51 -17.34 5.03
C ASN A 21 -4.26 -18.19 3.78
N LYS A 22 -5.31 -18.54 3.04
CA LYS A 22 -5.19 -19.27 1.76
C LYS A 22 -4.64 -18.38 0.65
N ALA A 23 -5.08 -17.11 0.57
CA ALA A 23 -4.59 -16.14 -0.40
C ALA A 23 -3.08 -15.93 -0.27
N ARG A 24 -2.61 -15.66 0.95
CA ARG A 24 -1.18 -15.51 1.25
C ARG A 24 -0.37 -16.76 0.89
N LYS A 25 -0.86 -17.95 1.25
CA LYS A 25 -0.20 -19.22 0.91
C LYS A 25 -0.11 -19.41 -0.60
N LYS A 26 -1.17 -19.08 -1.34
CA LYS A 26 -1.20 -19.19 -2.81
C LYS A 26 -0.19 -18.26 -3.50
N LEU A 27 0.04 -17.07 -2.97
CA LEU A 27 1.04 -16.12 -3.48
C LEU A 27 2.47 -16.42 -2.97
N SER A 28 2.64 -17.35 -2.04
CA SER A 28 3.92 -17.68 -1.39
C SER A 28 4.58 -16.50 -0.65
N LEU A 29 3.77 -15.60 -0.09
CA LEU A 29 4.23 -14.40 0.60
C LEU A 29 4.14 -14.51 2.14
N SER A 30 4.90 -13.66 2.85
CA SER A 30 4.69 -13.47 4.29
C SER A 30 3.43 -12.63 4.55
N LEU A 31 2.94 -12.57 5.80
CA LEU A 31 1.73 -11.78 6.10
C LEU A 31 1.98 -10.27 5.93
N PRO A 32 3.12 -9.71 6.39
CA PRO A 32 3.48 -8.33 6.10
C PRO A 32 3.57 -8.03 4.60
N ASP A 33 4.25 -8.89 3.82
CA ASP A 33 4.42 -8.66 2.37
C ASP A 33 3.08 -8.76 1.63
N PHE A 34 2.21 -9.68 2.04
CA PHE A 34 0.87 -9.78 1.49
C PHE A 34 0.05 -8.50 1.76
N ARG A 35 0.09 -7.96 2.98
CA ARG A 35 -0.58 -6.69 3.31
C ARG A 35 -0.01 -5.54 2.49
N ARG A 36 1.31 -5.46 2.34
CA ARG A 36 1.98 -4.45 1.52
C ARG A 36 1.55 -4.53 0.07
N LEU A 37 1.50 -5.73 -0.51
CA LEU A 37 1.03 -5.96 -1.87
C LEU A 37 -0.43 -5.51 -2.06
N CYS A 38 -1.30 -5.84 -1.10
CA CYS A 38 -2.69 -5.42 -1.13
C CYS A 38 -2.83 -3.89 -1.15
N ILE A 39 -2.04 -3.16 -0.36
CA ILE A 39 -2.04 -1.69 -0.36
C ILE A 39 -1.56 -1.15 -1.71
N LEU A 40 -0.46 -1.71 -2.24
CA LEU A 40 0.12 -1.27 -3.52
C LEU A 40 -0.84 -1.48 -4.69
N LYS A 41 -1.59 -2.58 -4.73
CA LYS A 41 -2.56 -2.84 -5.82
C LYS A 41 -3.99 -2.41 -5.50
N GLY A 42 -4.25 -1.85 -4.31
CA GLY A 42 -5.59 -1.40 -3.93
C GLY A 42 -6.59 -2.54 -3.76
N ILE A 43 -6.15 -3.71 -3.28
CA ILE A 43 -7.01 -4.87 -3.06
C ILE A 43 -7.47 -4.91 -1.62
N TYR A 44 -8.77 -4.77 -1.44
CA TYR A 44 -9.41 -4.70 -0.14
C TYR A 44 -10.07 -6.03 0.24
N PRO A 45 -10.21 -6.31 1.55
CA PRO A 45 -11.01 -7.43 2.00
C PRO A 45 -12.50 -7.21 1.68
N HIS A 46 -13.20 -8.28 1.33
CA HIS A 46 -14.63 -8.27 1.03
C HIS A 46 -15.42 -9.10 2.04
N GLU A 47 -16.63 -8.63 2.32
CA GLU A 47 -17.59 -9.35 3.17
C GLU A 47 -18.57 -10.15 2.29
N PRO A 48 -18.56 -11.49 2.37
CA PRO A 48 -19.49 -12.30 1.57
C PRO A 48 -20.92 -12.19 2.09
N LYS A 49 -21.90 -12.04 1.18
CA LYS A 49 -23.34 -12.04 1.51
C LYS A 49 -23.78 -13.25 2.35
N HIS A 50 -23.23 -14.44 2.07
CA HIS A 50 -23.53 -15.68 2.80
C HIS A 50 -22.29 -16.26 3.48
N LYS A 51 -21.88 -15.68 4.61
CA LYS A 51 -20.67 -16.05 5.37
C LYS A 51 -20.56 -17.55 5.70
N LYS A 52 -21.63 -18.16 6.22
CA LYS A 52 -21.66 -19.59 6.58
C LYS A 52 -21.36 -20.49 5.37
N LYS A 53 -21.93 -20.17 4.20
CA LYS A 53 -21.74 -20.95 2.97
C LYS A 53 -20.28 -20.87 2.48
N VAL A 54 -19.71 -19.67 2.46
CA VAL A 54 -18.33 -19.42 2.03
C VAL A 54 -17.31 -20.00 3.00
N ASN A 55 -17.60 -19.96 4.31
CA ASN A 55 -16.74 -20.48 5.36
C ASN A 55 -16.98 -21.98 5.65
N LYS A 56 -17.54 -22.73 4.70
CA LYS A 56 -17.79 -24.18 4.79
C LYS A 56 -18.53 -24.59 6.08
N GLY A 57 -19.52 -23.81 6.49
CA GLY A 57 -20.34 -24.05 7.69
C GLY A 57 -19.85 -23.33 8.95
N SER A 58 -18.62 -22.81 8.99
CA SER A 58 -18.09 -22.13 10.18
C SER A 58 -18.61 -20.69 10.30
N THR A 59 -18.92 -20.26 11.52
CA THR A 59 -19.32 -18.89 11.88
C THR A 59 -18.15 -18.01 12.34
N ALA A 60 -16.93 -18.56 12.42
CA ALA A 60 -15.78 -17.82 12.91
C ALA A 60 -15.47 -16.58 12.03
N PRO A 61 -15.12 -15.44 12.63
CA PRO A 61 -14.80 -14.23 11.89
C PRO A 61 -13.54 -14.46 11.05
N ARG A 62 -13.66 -14.28 9.73
CA ARG A 62 -12.55 -14.43 8.80
C ARG A 62 -12.57 -13.31 7.77
N THR A 63 -11.38 -12.86 7.42
CA THR A 63 -11.17 -11.92 6.31
C THR A 63 -11.15 -12.69 4.98
N PHE A 64 -12.01 -12.28 4.05
CA PHE A 64 -12.09 -12.85 2.72
C PHE A 64 -11.60 -11.83 1.68
N TYR A 65 -11.05 -12.34 0.59
CA TYR A 65 -10.68 -11.60 -0.61
C TYR A 65 -11.37 -12.26 -1.79
N LEU A 66 -11.55 -11.55 -2.90
CA LEU A 66 -12.06 -12.16 -4.12
C LEU A 66 -10.97 -13.00 -4.77
N LEU A 67 -11.35 -14.19 -5.25
CA LEU A 67 -10.41 -15.10 -5.89
C LEU A 67 -9.84 -14.51 -7.19
N LYS A 68 -10.64 -13.71 -7.91
CA LYS A 68 -10.20 -13.00 -9.13
C LYS A 68 -9.04 -12.04 -8.85
N ASP A 69 -9.11 -11.26 -7.77
CA ASP A 69 -8.08 -10.29 -7.42
C ASP A 69 -6.78 -11.00 -7.00
N ILE A 70 -6.90 -12.11 -6.27
CA ILE A 70 -5.72 -12.93 -5.92
C ILE A 70 -5.10 -13.61 -7.15
N ARG A 71 -5.90 -13.97 -8.16
CA ARG A 71 -5.36 -14.48 -9.43
C ARG A 71 -4.63 -13.37 -10.20
N PHE A 72 -5.20 -12.17 -10.24
CA PHE A 72 -4.54 -11.01 -10.84
C PHE A 72 -3.19 -10.73 -10.17
N LEU A 73 -3.14 -10.72 -8.83
CA LEU A 73 -1.89 -10.57 -8.07
C LEU A 73 -0.82 -11.62 -8.39
N LEU A 74 -1.19 -12.81 -8.88
CA LEU A 74 -0.23 -13.88 -9.16
C LEU A 74 0.69 -13.52 -10.34
N HIS A 75 0.22 -12.66 -11.24
CA HIS A 75 0.94 -12.20 -12.42
C HIS A 75 1.68 -10.87 -12.20
N GLU A 76 1.58 -10.28 -11.00
CA GLU A 76 2.23 -9.01 -10.69
C GLU A 76 3.74 -9.16 -10.51
N PRO A 77 4.57 -8.33 -11.19
CA PRO A 77 6.03 -8.46 -11.15
C PRO A 77 6.62 -8.17 -9.76
N ILE A 78 5.95 -7.35 -8.95
CA ILE A 78 6.38 -7.04 -7.57
C ILE A 78 6.38 -8.27 -6.67
N VAL A 79 5.54 -9.28 -6.95
CA VAL A 79 5.55 -10.53 -6.19
C VAL A 79 6.90 -11.23 -6.32
N GLY A 80 7.51 -11.21 -7.50
CA GLY A 80 8.88 -11.70 -7.72
C GLY A 80 9.89 -10.97 -6.84
N LYS A 81 9.82 -9.63 -6.83
CA LYS A 81 10.74 -8.80 -6.02
C LYS A 81 10.62 -9.03 -4.52
N PHE A 82 9.43 -9.29 -3.99
CA PHE A 82 9.28 -9.69 -2.58
C PHE A 82 9.92 -11.05 -2.28
N ARG A 83 9.86 -11.99 -3.22
CA ARG A 83 10.53 -13.29 -3.08
C ARG A 83 12.04 -13.13 -3.12
N ASP A 84 12.56 -12.31 -4.04
CA ASP A 84 13.99 -12.00 -4.13
C ASP A 84 14.49 -11.35 -2.83
N TYR A 85 13.74 -10.40 -2.29
CA TYR A 85 14.07 -9.76 -1.02
C TYR A 85 14.12 -10.78 0.14
N LYS A 86 13.18 -11.73 0.17
CA LYS A 86 13.19 -12.80 1.18
C LYS A 86 14.41 -13.71 1.05
N VAL A 87 14.83 -14.04 -0.17
CA VAL A 87 16.07 -14.81 -0.42
C VAL A 87 17.29 -14.00 0.00
N PHE A 88 17.33 -12.70 -0.34
CA PHE A 88 18.37 -11.77 0.08
C PHE A 88 18.53 -11.76 1.60
N VAL A 89 17.44 -11.60 2.36
CA VAL A 89 17.47 -11.61 3.84
C VAL A 89 18.01 -12.94 4.37
N ARG A 90 17.67 -14.08 3.76
CA ARG A 90 18.21 -15.39 4.16
C ARG A 90 19.71 -15.49 3.91
N LYS A 91 20.19 -15.05 2.74
CA LYS A 91 21.63 -15.02 2.40
C LYS A 91 22.39 -14.11 3.36
N LEU A 92 21.84 -12.94 3.65
CA LEU A 92 22.41 -11.97 4.59
C LEU A 92 22.52 -12.55 6.00
N LYS A 93 21.47 -13.19 6.53
CA LYS A 93 21.52 -13.89 7.83
C LYS A 93 22.57 -14.99 7.87
N LYS A 94 22.71 -15.77 6.79
CA LYS A 94 23.72 -16.83 6.68
C LYS A 94 25.14 -16.25 6.70
N ALA A 95 25.40 -15.17 5.96
CA ALA A 95 26.70 -14.52 5.93
C ALA A 95 27.06 -13.90 7.30
N TYR A 96 26.09 -13.28 7.98
CA TYR A 96 26.26 -12.80 9.36
C TYR A 96 26.60 -13.93 10.34
N GLY A 97 25.88 -15.06 10.27
CA GLY A 97 26.14 -16.21 11.14
C GLY A 97 27.50 -16.87 10.90
N LYS A 98 28.09 -16.69 9.71
CA LYS A 98 29.45 -17.14 9.36
C LYS A 98 30.53 -16.08 9.61
N THR A 99 30.17 -14.90 10.11
CA THR A 99 31.10 -13.77 10.31
C THR A 99 31.86 -13.33 9.04
N GLU A 100 31.29 -13.55 7.85
CA GLU A 100 31.89 -13.14 6.56
C GLU A 100 31.53 -11.67 6.23
N TYR A 101 32.23 -10.70 6.84
CA TYR A 101 31.89 -9.27 6.74
C TYR A 101 31.96 -8.71 5.31
N THR A 102 32.92 -9.14 4.49
CA THR A 102 33.05 -8.72 3.08
C THR A 102 31.86 -9.17 2.24
N ASN A 103 31.41 -10.40 2.44
CA ASN A 103 30.24 -10.94 1.74
C ASN A 103 28.94 -10.22 2.18
N VAL A 104 28.82 -9.90 3.47
CA VAL A 104 27.71 -9.09 3.99
C VAL A 104 27.66 -7.72 3.30
N GLN A 105 28.81 -7.06 3.13
CA GLN A 105 28.86 -5.75 2.48
C GLN A 105 28.44 -5.82 1.01
N ARG A 106 28.99 -6.78 0.25
CA ARG A 106 28.58 -7.03 -1.15
C ARG A 106 27.09 -7.33 -1.30
N LEU A 107 26.52 -8.09 -0.36
CA LEU A 107 25.09 -8.37 -0.34
C LEU A 107 24.30 -7.08 -0.09
N LYS A 108 24.70 -6.25 0.88
CA LYS A 108 24.02 -4.98 1.18
C LYS A 108 24.00 -4.02 -0.01
N GLU A 109 25.09 -3.95 -0.77
CA GLU A 109 25.17 -3.15 -2.00
C GLU A 109 24.20 -3.67 -3.06
N ASN A 110 24.06 -4.99 -3.20
CA ASN A 110 23.15 -5.64 -4.13
C ASN A 110 21.73 -5.83 -3.56
N LYS A 111 21.28 -4.93 -2.67
CA LYS A 111 19.94 -5.01 -2.07
C LYS A 111 18.87 -4.90 -3.17
N PRO A 112 17.97 -5.89 -3.32
CA PRO A 112 16.92 -5.82 -4.33
C PRO A 112 15.94 -4.69 -4.00
N THR A 113 15.79 -3.76 -4.93
CA THR A 113 14.80 -2.69 -4.90
C THR A 113 13.74 -2.92 -5.96
N TYR A 114 12.58 -2.29 -5.80
CA TYR A 114 11.51 -2.33 -6.77
C TYR A 114 10.93 -0.92 -6.93
N LYS A 115 10.51 -0.60 -8.14
CA LYS A 115 9.85 0.65 -8.48
C LYS A 115 8.34 0.46 -8.50
N LEU A 116 7.60 1.54 -8.23
CA LEU A 116 6.14 1.56 -8.21
C LEU A 116 5.53 2.22 -9.46
N ASP A 117 6.37 2.67 -10.39
CA ASP A 117 5.98 3.50 -11.54
C ASP A 117 4.89 2.85 -12.39
N HIS A 118 4.99 1.55 -12.66
CA HIS A 118 3.98 0.79 -13.42
C HIS A 118 2.64 0.73 -12.67
N ILE A 119 2.65 0.50 -11.35
CA ILE A 119 1.43 0.51 -10.53
C ILE A 119 0.75 1.88 -10.57
N VAL A 120 1.54 2.95 -10.43
CA VAL A 120 0.99 4.31 -10.40
C VAL A 120 0.33 4.63 -11.75
N LYS A 121 0.99 4.29 -12.87
CA LYS A 121 0.44 4.49 -14.22
C LYS A 121 -0.78 3.62 -14.53
N GLU A 122 -0.82 2.39 -14.03
CA GLU A 122 -2.00 1.53 -14.17
C GLU A 122 -3.18 2.05 -13.36
N ARG A 123 -2.92 2.61 -12.17
CA ARG A 123 -3.96 3.16 -11.30
C ARG A 123 -4.49 4.50 -11.79
N TYR A 124 -3.62 5.34 -12.31
CA TYR A 124 -3.92 6.68 -12.80
C TYR A 124 -3.48 6.80 -14.27
N PRO A 125 -4.35 6.39 -15.23
CA PRO A 125 -4.02 6.43 -16.65
C PRO A 125 -3.79 7.84 -17.19
N SER A 126 -4.46 8.84 -16.60
CA SER A 126 -4.27 10.26 -16.92
C SER A 126 -3.72 11.04 -15.73
N PHE A 127 -3.11 12.19 -16.02
CA PHE A 127 -2.64 13.10 -14.96
C PHE A 127 -3.79 13.68 -14.13
N ILE A 128 -4.95 13.92 -14.75
CA ILE A 128 -6.15 14.43 -14.06
C ILE A 128 -6.65 13.39 -13.05
N ASP A 129 -6.62 12.10 -13.38
CA ASP A 129 -7.01 11.04 -12.45
C ASP A 129 -6.10 11.01 -11.22
N ALA A 130 -4.80 11.24 -11.41
CA ALA A 130 -3.86 11.35 -10.30
C ALA A 130 -4.12 12.60 -9.43
N LEU A 131 -4.44 13.74 -10.05
CA LEU A 131 -4.77 14.98 -9.32
C LEU A 131 -6.03 14.85 -8.46
N ARG A 132 -7.02 14.06 -8.89
CA ARG A 132 -8.26 13.85 -8.13
C ARG A 132 -8.06 13.10 -6.82
N ASP A 133 -7.04 12.24 -6.74
CA ASP A 133 -6.71 11.40 -5.58
C ASP A 133 -5.48 11.90 -4.79
N VAL A 134 -4.92 13.07 -5.15
CA VAL A 134 -3.66 13.56 -4.56
C VAL A 134 -3.86 14.17 -3.16
N ASP A 135 -5.10 14.52 -2.80
CA ASP A 135 -5.48 15.13 -1.53
C ASP A 135 -5.09 14.28 -0.32
N ASP A 136 -5.39 12.98 -0.35
CA ASP A 136 -5.03 12.00 0.69
C ASP A 136 -3.51 11.88 0.83
N ALA A 137 -2.80 11.85 -0.30
CA ALA A 137 -1.34 11.76 -0.32
C ALA A 137 -0.69 13.01 0.28
N LEU A 138 -1.22 14.20 -0.03
CA LEU A 138 -0.76 15.48 0.52
C LEU A 138 -1.01 15.53 2.02
N CYS A 139 -2.22 15.21 2.49
CA CYS A 139 -2.53 15.20 3.93
C CYS A 139 -1.56 14.31 4.72
N MET A 140 -1.27 13.11 4.20
CA MET A 140 -0.32 12.21 4.85
C MET A 140 1.11 12.77 4.83
N CYS A 141 1.54 13.40 3.73
CA CYS A 141 2.87 14.02 3.65
C CYS A 141 3.03 15.19 4.63
N PHE A 142 2.02 16.03 4.79
CA PHE A 142 2.00 17.10 5.80
C PHE A 142 1.96 16.55 7.22
N LEU A 143 1.31 15.42 7.47
CA LEU A 143 1.37 14.76 8.77
C LEU A 143 2.76 14.17 9.07
N PHE A 144 3.35 13.46 8.13
CA PHE A 144 4.68 12.86 8.33
C PHE A 144 5.80 13.90 8.43
N SER A 145 5.61 15.11 7.89
CA SER A 145 6.61 16.16 7.96
C SER A 145 6.73 16.77 9.37
N THR A 146 5.67 16.72 10.18
CA THR A 146 5.67 17.23 11.57
C THR A 146 6.24 16.23 12.58
N PHE A 147 6.29 14.94 12.27
CA PHE A 147 6.81 13.94 13.21
C PHE A 147 8.29 14.14 13.53
N ALA A 148 8.62 13.97 14.82
CA ALA A 148 9.99 13.89 15.29
C ALA A 148 10.68 12.62 14.75
N ARG A 149 12.01 12.67 14.65
CA ARG A 149 12.84 11.53 14.24
C ARG A 149 12.82 10.45 15.32
N THR A 150 11.81 9.59 15.31
CA THR A 150 11.70 8.43 16.21
C THR A 150 12.28 7.17 15.56
N GLY A 151 12.75 6.22 16.37
CA GLY A 151 13.37 4.98 15.87
C GLY A 151 12.43 4.04 15.09
N LYS A 152 11.11 4.28 15.14
CA LYS A 152 10.09 3.50 14.39
C LYS A 152 9.85 4.04 12.98
N CYS A 153 10.11 5.32 12.74
CA CYS A 153 9.92 5.97 11.45
C CYS A 153 11.23 6.05 10.68
N HIS A 154 11.19 5.80 9.36
CA HIS A 154 12.38 5.95 8.54
C HIS A 154 12.69 7.44 8.36
N VAL A 155 13.83 7.88 8.88
CA VAL A 155 14.30 9.27 8.80
C VAL A 155 14.32 9.79 7.36
N GLN A 156 14.67 8.92 6.40
CA GLN A 156 14.65 9.23 4.98
C GLN A 156 13.25 9.59 4.47
N THR A 157 12.21 8.90 4.96
CA THR A 157 10.81 9.18 4.59
C THR A 157 10.35 10.53 5.13
N ILE A 158 10.65 10.84 6.40
CA ILE A 158 10.30 12.15 7.00
C ILE A 158 10.97 13.29 6.21
N THR A 159 12.25 13.13 5.88
CA THR A 159 13.01 14.13 5.10
C THR A 159 12.42 14.33 3.72
N LEU A 160 12.03 13.23 3.04
CA LEU A 160 11.35 13.28 1.75
C LEU A 160 10.00 14.00 1.85
N CYS A 161 9.17 13.66 2.84
CA CYS A 161 7.88 14.33 3.04
C CYS A 161 8.05 15.84 3.27
N ARG A 162 9.02 16.27 4.09
CA ARG A 162 9.33 17.70 4.29
C ARG A 162 9.66 18.41 2.98
N ARG A 163 10.55 17.82 2.17
CA ARG A 163 10.91 18.35 0.87
C ARG A 163 9.69 18.48 -0.04
N LEU A 164 8.91 17.41 -0.20
CA LEU A 164 7.72 17.39 -1.06
C LEU A 164 6.67 18.40 -0.62
N THR A 165 6.44 18.56 0.69
CA THR A 165 5.49 19.56 1.21
C THR A 165 5.92 20.99 0.89
N VAL A 166 7.22 21.29 0.97
CA VAL A 166 7.74 22.63 0.62
C VAL A 166 7.65 22.87 -0.89
N GLU A 167 8.01 21.88 -1.71
CA GLU A 167 7.88 21.96 -3.17
C GLU A 167 6.41 22.19 -3.58
N TRP A 168 5.46 21.49 -2.96
CA TRP A 168 4.03 21.69 -3.19
C TRP A 168 3.57 23.11 -2.81
N MET A 169 3.94 23.59 -1.63
CA MET A 169 3.59 24.95 -1.18
C MET A 169 4.18 26.01 -2.12
N ASN A 170 5.43 25.85 -2.53
CA ASN A 170 6.08 26.74 -3.49
C ASN A 170 5.35 26.77 -4.84
N TYR A 171 4.91 25.62 -5.34
CA TYR A 171 4.11 25.53 -6.55
C TYR A 171 2.79 26.31 -6.41
N VAL A 172 2.06 26.13 -5.29
CA VAL A 172 0.79 26.83 -5.04
C VAL A 172 0.97 28.34 -4.96
N ILE A 173 2.05 28.80 -4.30
CA ILE A 173 2.41 30.22 -4.18
C ILE A 173 2.76 30.80 -5.56
N ALA A 174 3.64 30.14 -6.31
CA ALA A 174 4.09 30.61 -7.62
C ALA A 174 2.96 30.65 -8.65
N SER A 175 2.07 29.65 -8.62
CA SER A 175 0.90 29.57 -9.51
C SER A 175 -0.28 30.45 -9.09
N ARG A 176 -0.25 31.03 -7.88
CA ARG A 176 -1.36 31.80 -7.28
C ARG A 176 -2.70 31.06 -7.36
N SER A 177 -2.66 29.75 -7.11
CA SER A 177 -3.80 28.83 -7.29
C SER A 177 -4.66 28.66 -6.04
N LEU A 178 -4.28 29.24 -4.91
CA LEU A 178 -5.04 29.14 -3.66
C LEU A 178 -6.42 29.80 -3.80
N ARG A 179 -7.47 29.10 -3.38
CA ARG A 179 -8.87 29.55 -3.49
C ARG A 179 -9.52 29.79 -2.13
N LYS A 180 -9.39 28.84 -1.20
CA LYS A 180 -10.02 28.90 0.12
C LYS A 180 -9.08 28.43 1.20
N VAL A 181 -9.26 28.99 2.39
CA VAL A 181 -8.57 28.60 3.62
C VAL A 181 -9.58 28.49 4.73
N PHE A 182 -9.49 27.44 5.53
CA PHE A 182 -10.33 27.23 6.70
C PHE A 182 -9.49 26.77 7.89
N ILE A 183 -9.54 27.54 8.97
CA ILE A 183 -8.82 27.26 10.21
C ILE A 183 -9.73 26.43 11.11
N SER A 184 -9.26 25.26 11.53
CA SER A 184 -10.01 24.35 12.41
C SER A 184 -9.20 24.02 13.65
N ILE A 185 -9.82 23.31 14.60
CA ILE A 185 -9.12 22.75 15.77
C ILE A 185 -8.06 21.72 15.33
N LYS A 186 -8.28 20.99 14.24
CA LYS A 186 -7.35 19.94 13.76
C LYS A 186 -6.12 20.49 13.04
N GLY A 187 -6.17 21.73 12.58
CA GLY A 187 -5.18 22.32 11.69
C GLY A 187 -5.83 23.24 10.66
N ILE A 188 -5.05 23.59 9.64
CA ILE A 188 -5.45 24.52 8.58
C ILE A 188 -5.76 23.74 7.32
N TYR A 189 -6.99 23.87 6.82
CA TYR A 189 -7.40 23.36 5.53
C TYR A 189 -7.09 24.39 4.44
N TYR A 190 -6.40 23.96 3.40
CA TYR A 190 -6.14 24.76 2.20
C TYR A 190 -6.85 24.12 1.02
N GLN A 191 -7.40 24.94 0.13
CA GLN A 191 -7.95 24.52 -1.14
C GLN A 191 -7.28 25.30 -2.27
N ALA A 192 -6.68 24.61 -3.24
CA ALA A 192 -6.10 25.20 -4.44
C ALA A 192 -6.67 24.58 -5.71
N GLU A 193 -6.74 25.37 -6.77
CA GLU A 193 -7.18 24.93 -8.09
C GLU A 193 -5.99 24.63 -8.99
N VAL A 194 -5.79 23.35 -9.31
CA VAL A 194 -4.67 22.87 -10.13
C VAL A 194 -5.23 22.19 -11.36
N MET A 195 -4.97 22.76 -12.54
CA MET A 195 -5.48 22.26 -13.83
C MET A 195 -7.01 21.97 -13.82
N GLY A 196 -7.79 22.89 -13.22
CA GLY A 196 -9.25 22.77 -13.11
C GLY A 196 -9.73 21.75 -12.08
N GLN A 197 -8.85 21.11 -11.30
CA GLN A 197 -9.21 20.26 -10.17
C GLN A 197 -9.03 21.03 -8.85
N LEU A 198 -10.03 20.97 -7.99
CA LEU A 198 -9.97 21.56 -6.65
C LEU A 198 -9.37 20.55 -5.68
N ILE A 199 -8.16 20.82 -5.22
CA ILE A 199 -7.43 19.95 -4.29
C ILE A 199 -7.51 20.57 -2.92
N THR A 200 -8.01 19.81 -1.94
CA THR A 200 -8.13 20.26 -0.54
C THR A 200 -7.23 19.41 0.33
N TRP A 201 -6.34 20.02 1.12
CA TRP A 201 -5.47 19.28 2.03
C TRP A 201 -5.43 19.94 3.41
N LEU A 202 -5.14 19.12 4.42
CA LEU A 202 -5.01 19.55 5.82
C LEU A 202 -3.53 19.64 6.19
N VAL A 203 -3.15 20.78 6.76
CA VAL A 203 -1.85 20.98 7.40
C VAL A 203 -2.06 21.00 8.92
N PRO A 204 -1.51 20.02 9.67
CA PRO A 204 -1.61 20.02 11.12
C PRO A 204 -0.80 21.17 11.71
N TYR A 205 -1.23 21.67 12.87
CA TYR A 205 -0.45 22.63 13.62
C TYR A 205 0.88 22.04 14.08
N GLN A 206 1.92 22.87 14.08
CA GLN A 206 3.22 22.50 14.62
C GLN A 206 3.21 22.63 16.15
N PHE A 207 2.55 21.69 16.82
CA PHE A 207 2.73 21.51 18.26
C PHE A 207 3.80 20.45 18.49
N ALA A 208 4.69 20.65 19.47
CA ALA A 208 5.47 19.56 20.02
C ALA A 208 4.46 18.60 20.69
N HIS A 209 4.18 17.48 20.03
CA HIS A 209 3.42 16.39 20.65
C HIS A 209 4.44 15.53 21.39
N ASP A 210 4.18 15.26 22.68
CA ASP A 210 4.94 14.28 23.47
C ASP A 210 4.88 12.87 22.88
#